data_AF-A0A971TS06-F1
#
_entry.id   AF-A0A971TS06-F1
#
_cell.length_a   1.000
_cell.length_b   1.000
_cell.length_c   1.000
_cell.angle_alpha   90.00
_cell.angle_beta   90.00
_cell.angle_gamma   90.00
#
_symmetry.space_group_name_H-M   'P 1'
#
loop_
_entity.id
_entity.type
_entity.pdbx_description
1 polymer ?
#
loop_
_entity_poly.entity_id
_entity_poly.type
_entity_poly.pdbx_seq_one_letter_code
_entity_poly.pdbx_strand_id
1 'polypeptide(L)'
;MNKTPYPTLPELLREAGKILETTPSNRYLDEMIAKGYCDYDQFKKNQQVVFSAWKRGKKPESESLDRRIRDFGDLLLREYMAFIKEPSVAGFDRRQTIPMLLEVFLAPRLIEVLRSWMQDFLGIEVGCLLMHDHPVGFAFEWLAFKYPQAWKDYEESRYKDYAGRDDNLVGWKNGDHIPKFVNLLGLLDDFIKKAGIDEQEALLVRELFFVARTLAALLKVTESYRFHAMVRERLFNSERVVDPIERLQARYPGNLHSVMKQVGPLYRLNDEISKRLFSNPNRSENEAESIDEQLVRAETLCDQLKGVNAMWWRTTRLRAVWFLCSGRVAEARKEYRRLFDFVFYVGMEDLDRIYHEALVVGGVCDGRVFLRELKNIGMLFGRYAEPIEAQNSKASKKHKTAEIEDWEVVHWANTFEQLFPKALFFDGVKPITSGTKLKCGTLPLGPDELSLTIEDFRPATTQLKNVGGKELRH
;
A
#
# COMPACT_ATOMS: atom_id res chain seq x y z
N MET A 1 8.86 -1.36 17.42
CA MET A 1 8.94 -1.30 15.94
C MET A 1 8.75 0.14 15.52
N ASN A 2 9.70 0.71 14.77
CA ASN A 2 9.49 2.00 14.13
C ASN A 2 8.39 1.82 13.06
N LYS A 3 7.31 2.60 13.16
CA LYS A 3 6.25 2.56 12.15
C LYS A 3 6.83 2.98 10.79
N THR A 4 6.46 2.26 9.74
CA THR A 4 6.80 2.63 8.36
C THR A 4 6.33 4.04 8.03
N PRO A 5 7.06 4.81 7.19
CA PRO A 5 6.66 6.15 6.77
C PRO A 5 5.26 6.14 6.16
N TYR A 6 4.95 5.17 5.30
CA TYR A 6 3.58 5.00 4.81
C TYR A 6 2.80 3.92 5.59
N PRO A 7 1.47 4.00 5.66
CA PRO A 7 0.65 2.89 6.16
C PRO A 7 0.93 1.60 5.39
N THR A 8 0.95 0.47 6.06
CA THR A 8 1.08 -0.83 5.38
C THR A 8 -0.21 -1.20 4.64
N LEU A 9 -0.13 -2.08 3.65
CA LEU A 9 -1.32 -2.56 2.93
C LEU A 9 -2.40 -3.16 3.87
N PRO A 10 -2.06 -3.99 4.88
CA PRO A 10 -3.05 -4.45 5.85
C PRO A 10 -3.65 -3.32 6.71
N GLU A 11 -2.87 -2.30 7.06
CA GLU A 11 -3.38 -1.12 7.79
C GLU A 11 -4.39 -0.35 6.94
N LEU A 12 -4.10 -0.11 5.66
CA LEU A 12 -5.05 0.54 4.73
C LEU A 12 -6.33 -0.27 4.58
N LEU A 13 -6.19 -1.58 4.39
CA LEU A 13 -7.34 -2.45 4.19
C LEU A 13 -8.22 -2.54 5.44
N ARG A 14 -7.61 -2.53 6.63
CA ARG A 14 -8.33 -2.47 7.90
C ARG A 14 -9.11 -1.17 8.05
N GLU A 15 -8.50 -0.03 7.75
CA GLU A 15 -9.21 1.26 7.82
C GLU A 15 -10.33 1.35 6.77
N ALA A 16 -10.10 0.87 5.55
CA ALA A 16 -11.16 0.74 4.54
C ALA A 16 -12.32 -0.14 5.03
N GLY A 17 -12.04 -1.29 5.67
CA GLY A 17 -13.07 -2.17 6.24
C GLY A 17 -13.88 -1.55 7.37
N LYS A 18 -13.29 -0.63 8.16
CA LYS A 18 -14.01 0.17 9.16
C LYS A 18 -14.88 1.23 8.50
N ILE A 19 -14.32 1.99 7.55
CA ILE A 19 -15.04 3.02 6.79
C ILE A 19 -16.22 2.40 6.05
N LEU A 20 -16.06 1.21 5.46
CA LEU A 20 -17.09 0.50 4.70
C LEU A 20 -17.96 -0.46 5.55
N GLU A 21 -17.73 -0.56 6.86
CA GLU A 21 -18.39 -1.53 7.78
C GLU A 21 -18.52 -2.97 7.24
N THR A 22 -17.65 -3.40 6.33
CA THR A 22 -17.70 -4.73 5.70
C THR A 22 -17.08 -5.79 6.60
N THR A 23 -15.96 -5.44 7.25
CA THR A 23 -15.31 -6.26 8.28
C THR A 23 -14.66 -5.34 9.34
N PRO A 24 -15.44 -4.67 10.19
CA PRO A 24 -14.92 -3.69 11.17
C PRO A 24 -13.94 -4.31 12.17
N SER A 25 -14.06 -5.63 12.42
CA SER A 25 -13.03 -6.45 13.04
C SER A 25 -12.58 -7.53 12.06
N ASN A 26 -11.29 -7.62 11.82
CA ASN A 26 -10.70 -8.66 11.00
C ASN A 26 -9.44 -9.16 11.69
N ARG A 27 -9.61 -10.23 12.48
CA ARG A 27 -8.53 -10.85 13.25
C ARG A 27 -7.33 -11.18 12.37
N TYR A 28 -7.58 -11.56 11.11
CA TYR A 28 -6.51 -11.85 10.18
C TYR A 28 -5.71 -10.60 9.82
N LEU A 29 -6.36 -9.48 9.46
CA LEU A 29 -5.65 -8.21 9.24
C LEU A 29 -4.93 -7.74 10.49
N ASP A 30 -5.54 -7.89 11.67
CA ASP A 30 -4.90 -7.55 12.95
C ASP A 30 -3.64 -8.40 13.21
N GLU A 31 -3.70 -9.69 12.91
CA GLU A 31 -2.55 -10.59 13.01
C GLU A 31 -1.46 -10.24 11.99
N MET A 32 -1.80 -9.86 10.76
CA MET A 32 -0.82 -9.42 9.76
C MET A 32 -0.10 -8.14 10.20
N ILE A 33 -0.86 -7.16 10.69
CA ILE A 33 -0.31 -5.91 11.21
C ILE A 33 0.63 -6.19 12.39
N ALA A 34 0.25 -7.10 13.29
CA ALA A 34 1.06 -7.47 14.44
C ALA A 34 2.33 -8.26 14.07
N LYS A 35 2.24 -9.14 13.06
CA LYS A 35 3.33 -10.02 12.63
C LYS A 35 4.29 -9.36 11.62
N GLY A 36 3.92 -8.24 11.01
CA GLY A 36 4.70 -7.59 9.94
C GLY A 36 4.70 -8.37 8.61
N TYR A 37 3.89 -9.43 8.51
CA TYR A 37 3.86 -10.33 7.36
C TYR A 37 2.51 -10.25 6.64
N CYS A 38 2.58 -10.20 5.30
CA CYS A 38 1.42 -10.16 4.44
C CYS A 38 1.41 -11.35 3.47
N ASP A 39 0.55 -12.34 3.70
CA ASP A 39 0.31 -13.43 2.73
C ASP A 39 -0.50 -12.89 1.54
N TYR A 40 -0.03 -13.13 0.31
CA TYR A 40 -0.60 -12.54 -0.90
C TYR A 40 -2.05 -13.02 -1.16
N ASP A 41 -2.28 -14.33 -1.18
CA ASP A 41 -3.59 -14.88 -1.52
C ASP A 41 -4.64 -14.49 -0.49
N GLN A 42 -4.25 -14.56 0.78
CA GLN A 42 -5.14 -14.17 1.85
C GLN A 42 -5.36 -12.65 1.86
N PHE A 43 -4.35 -11.83 1.53
CA PHE A 43 -4.55 -10.39 1.32
C PHE A 43 -5.58 -10.13 0.21
N LYS A 44 -5.45 -10.76 -0.96
CA LYS A 44 -6.39 -10.62 -2.09
C LYS A 44 -7.82 -11.05 -1.72
N LYS A 45 -7.97 -12.14 -0.96
CA LYS A 45 -9.29 -12.56 -0.44
C LYS A 45 -9.89 -11.52 0.49
N ASN A 46 -9.10 -10.97 1.43
CA ASN A 46 -9.59 -9.93 2.33
C ASN A 46 -9.90 -8.62 1.58
N GLN A 47 -9.11 -8.28 0.56
CA GLN A 47 -9.36 -7.15 -0.33
C GLN A 47 -10.76 -7.24 -0.97
N GLN A 48 -11.08 -8.40 -1.55
CA GLN A 48 -12.39 -8.65 -2.15
C GLN A 48 -13.55 -8.62 -1.13
N VAL A 49 -13.30 -8.95 0.14
CA VAL A 49 -14.32 -8.89 1.19
C VAL A 49 -14.52 -7.46 1.69
N VAL A 50 -13.43 -6.71 1.86
CA VAL A 50 -13.47 -5.34 2.38
C VAL A 50 -14.08 -4.37 1.38
N PHE A 51 -13.62 -4.42 0.12
CA PHE A 51 -14.18 -3.61 -0.95
C PHE A 51 -15.40 -4.32 -1.54
N SER A 52 -16.47 -4.35 -0.76
CA SER A 52 -17.78 -4.80 -1.20
C SER A 52 -18.84 -3.81 -0.74
N ALA A 53 -19.96 -3.73 -1.46
CA ALA A 53 -21.11 -2.93 -1.06
C ALA A 53 -21.74 -3.46 0.24
N TRP A 54 -22.74 -2.72 0.75
CA TRP A 54 -23.62 -3.24 1.80
C TRP A 54 -24.23 -4.56 1.37
N LYS A 55 -24.30 -5.51 2.31
CA LYS A 55 -24.92 -6.82 2.10
C LYS A 55 -26.11 -6.99 3.03
N ARG A 56 -27.25 -7.44 2.50
CA ARG A 56 -28.27 -8.15 3.28
C ARG A 56 -28.08 -9.64 3.11
N GLY A 57 -27.68 -10.30 4.20
CA GLY A 57 -27.34 -11.72 4.17
C GLY A 57 -26.13 -11.99 3.27
N LYS A 58 -26.31 -12.77 2.20
CA LYS A 58 -25.23 -13.24 1.32
C LYS A 58 -25.04 -12.44 0.03
N LYS A 59 -25.98 -11.55 -0.32
CA LYS A 59 -25.94 -10.78 -1.57
C LYS A 59 -25.75 -9.28 -1.31
N PRO A 60 -25.07 -8.56 -2.21
CA PRO A 60 -25.01 -7.11 -2.14
C PRO A 60 -26.39 -6.50 -2.41
N GLU A 61 -26.67 -5.32 -1.85
CA GLU A 61 -27.87 -4.53 -2.15
C GLU A 61 -27.94 -4.09 -3.61
N SER A 62 -26.77 -3.82 -4.20
CA SER A 62 -26.62 -3.41 -5.60
C SER A 62 -25.38 -4.08 -6.18
N GLU A 63 -25.58 -4.89 -7.23
CA GLU A 63 -24.46 -5.52 -7.94
C GLU A 63 -23.61 -4.48 -8.69
N SER A 64 -24.24 -3.41 -9.19
CA SER A 64 -23.56 -2.28 -9.82
C SER A 64 -22.66 -1.56 -8.81
N LEU A 65 -23.20 -1.25 -7.63
CA LEU A 65 -22.48 -0.63 -6.52
C LEU A 65 -21.31 -1.50 -6.06
N ASP A 66 -21.56 -2.79 -5.84
CA ASP A 66 -20.54 -3.74 -5.39
C ASP A 66 -19.38 -3.82 -6.38
N ARG A 67 -19.68 -3.89 -7.68
CA ARG A 67 -18.66 -3.86 -8.73
C ARG A 67 -17.86 -2.57 -8.70
N ARG A 68 -18.50 -1.40 -8.64
CA ARG A 68 -17.81 -0.10 -8.61
C ARG A 68 -16.89 0.04 -7.39
N ILE A 69 -17.33 -0.41 -6.21
CA ILE A 69 -16.51 -0.38 -4.99
C ILE A 69 -15.32 -1.32 -5.10
N ARG A 70 -15.50 -2.52 -5.67
CA ARG A 70 -14.40 -3.46 -5.95
C ARG A 70 -13.38 -2.84 -6.89
N ASP A 71 -13.85 -2.33 -8.04
CA ASP A 71 -13.01 -1.73 -9.06
C ASP A 71 -12.22 -0.53 -8.48
N PHE A 72 -12.89 0.31 -7.67
CA PHE A 72 -12.23 1.40 -6.95
C PHE A 72 -11.19 0.90 -5.95
N GLY A 73 -11.50 -0.12 -5.15
CA GLY A 73 -10.57 -0.69 -4.19
C GLY A 73 -9.32 -1.29 -4.85
N ASP A 74 -9.51 -1.99 -5.96
CA ASP A 74 -8.45 -2.58 -6.76
C ASP A 74 -7.56 -1.49 -7.39
N LEU A 75 -8.17 -0.46 -7.97
CA LEU A 75 -7.48 0.70 -8.51
C LEU A 75 -6.68 1.43 -7.43
N LEU A 76 -7.32 1.74 -6.29
CA LEU A 76 -6.72 2.46 -5.18
C LEU A 76 -5.50 1.72 -4.64
N LEU A 77 -5.59 0.42 -4.38
CA LEU A 77 -4.46 -0.36 -3.87
C LEU A 77 -3.33 -0.49 -4.90
N ARG A 78 -3.65 -0.72 -6.17
CA ARG A 78 -2.66 -0.80 -7.24
C ARG A 78 -1.87 0.50 -7.37
N GLU A 79 -2.59 1.62 -7.44
CA GLU A 79 -1.97 2.93 -7.56
C GLU A 79 -1.26 3.36 -6.29
N TYR A 80 -1.75 2.95 -5.12
CA TYR A 80 -1.05 3.18 -3.86
C TYR A 80 0.32 2.49 -3.86
N MET A 81 0.36 1.22 -4.27
CA MET A 81 1.61 0.46 -4.37
C MET A 81 2.57 1.04 -5.41
N ALA A 82 2.07 1.63 -6.50
CA ALA A 82 2.90 2.37 -7.45
C ALA A 82 3.41 3.67 -6.81
N PHE A 83 2.52 4.42 -6.16
CA PHE A 83 2.82 5.71 -5.55
C PHE A 83 3.89 5.63 -4.48
N ILE A 84 3.90 4.61 -3.61
CA ILE A 84 4.89 4.52 -2.52
C ILE A 84 6.27 3.99 -2.97
N LYS A 85 6.43 3.60 -4.24
CA LYS A 85 7.71 3.14 -4.79
C LYS A 85 8.59 4.28 -5.28
N GLU A 86 8.01 5.35 -5.79
CA GLU A 86 8.73 6.41 -6.53
C GLU A 86 9.31 7.51 -5.63
N PRO A 87 8.54 8.18 -4.75
CA PRO A 87 9.07 9.21 -3.89
C PRO A 87 9.81 8.59 -2.71
N SER A 88 11.11 8.84 -2.63
CA SER A 88 11.87 8.56 -1.42
C SER A 88 11.40 9.48 -0.30
N VAL A 89 10.75 8.90 0.70
CA VAL A 89 10.36 9.57 1.93
C VAL A 89 11.32 9.26 3.07
N ALA A 90 12.56 8.87 2.73
CA ALA A 90 13.62 8.70 3.71
C ALA A 90 13.79 10.00 4.51
N GLY A 91 13.69 9.89 5.84
CA GLY A 91 13.82 11.01 6.77
C GLY A 91 12.49 11.63 7.17
N PHE A 92 11.38 11.21 6.57
CA PHE A 92 10.04 11.58 7.00
C PHE A 92 9.40 10.47 7.83
N ASP A 93 8.66 10.88 8.86
CA ASP A 93 7.84 9.96 9.64
C ASP A 93 6.41 9.87 9.09
N ARG A 94 5.64 8.93 9.64
CA ARG A 94 4.25 8.70 9.23
C ARG A 94 3.34 9.93 9.43
N ARG A 95 3.59 10.76 10.43
CA ARG A 95 2.77 11.96 10.68
C ARG A 95 2.99 13.02 9.61
N GLN A 96 4.18 13.02 8.99
CA GLN A 96 4.56 13.93 7.92
C GLN A 96 4.10 13.45 6.54
N THR A 97 4.17 12.14 6.28
CA THR A 97 3.78 11.55 4.99
C THR A 97 2.26 11.44 4.81
N ILE A 98 1.48 11.20 5.88
CA ILE A 98 0.01 11.04 5.75
C ILE A 98 -0.66 12.28 5.14
N PRO A 99 -0.43 13.52 5.60
CA PRO A 99 -1.02 14.71 4.98
C PRO A 99 -0.73 14.79 3.48
N MET A 100 0.50 14.49 3.07
CA MET A 100 0.88 14.48 1.66
C MET A 100 0.17 13.35 0.90
N LEU A 101 0.09 12.14 1.48
CA LEU A 101 -0.62 11.02 0.88
C LEU A 101 -2.11 11.33 0.69
N LEU A 102 -2.74 11.99 1.67
CA LEU A 102 -4.14 12.38 1.58
C LEU A 102 -4.34 13.41 0.46
N GLU A 103 -3.50 14.44 0.39
CA GLU A 103 -3.64 15.54 -0.56
C GLU A 103 -3.25 15.16 -2.00
N VAL A 104 -2.08 14.55 -2.19
CA VAL A 104 -1.50 14.29 -3.50
C VAL A 104 -2.00 12.97 -4.08
N PHE A 105 -2.27 11.97 -3.23
CA PHE A 105 -2.72 10.67 -3.68
C PHE A 105 -4.23 10.48 -3.55
N LEU A 106 -4.81 10.56 -2.35
CA LEU A 106 -6.21 10.16 -2.14
C LEU A 106 -7.23 11.17 -2.66
N ALA A 107 -7.05 12.47 -2.41
CA ALA A 107 -8.00 13.52 -2.81
C ALA A 107 -8.33 13.52 -4.31
N PRO A 108 -7.36 13.51 -5.26
CA PRO A 108 -7.68 13.52 -6.69
C PRO A 108 -8.47 12.29 -7.12
N ARG A 109 -8.09 11.10 -6.63
CA ARG A 109 -8.77 9.82 -6.94
C ARG A 109 -10.19 9.78 -6.40
N LEU A 110 -10.39 10.28 -5.18
CA LEU A 110 -11.70 10.39 -4.57
C LEU A 110 -12.59 11.33 -5.40
N ILE A 111 -12.08 12.49 -5.80
CA ILE A 111 -12.83 13.45 -6.63
C ILE A 111 -13.20 12.83 -7.98
N GLU A 112 -12.26 12.19 -8.65
CA GLU A 112 -12.48 11.58 -9.97
C GLU A 112 -13.54 10.47 -9.91
N VAL A 113 -13.42 9.57 -8.95
CA VAL A 113 -14.35 8.44 -8.78
C VAL A 113 -15.74 8.95 -8.39
N LEU A 114 -15.83 9.88 -7.43
CA LEU A 114 -17.11 10.46 -7.05
C LEU A 114 -17.72 11.29 -8.18
N ARG A 115 -16.91 11.96 -9.00
CA ARG A 115 -17.41 12.72 -10.16
C ARG A 115 -18.09 11.79 -11.15
N SER A 116 -17.41 10.72 -11.58
CA SER A 116 -17.98 9.73 -12.49
C SER A 116 -19.27 9.12 -11.92
N TRP A 117 -19.30 8.83 -10.62
CA TRP A 117 -20.47 8.23 -10.01
C TRP A 117 -21.63 9.21 -9.87
N MET A 118 -21.40 10.40 -9.32
CA MET A 118 -22.45 11.36 -9.03
C MET A 118 -23.02 12.01 -10.29
N GLN A 119 -22.19 12.32 -11.29
CA GLN A 119 -22.68 12.92 -12.54
C GLN A 119 -23.38 11.88 -13.42
N ASP A 120 -22.76 10.72 -13.65
CA ASP A 120 -23.28 9.76 -14.64
C ASP A 120 -24.52 9.00 -14.13
N PHE A 121 -24.66 8.84 -12.81
CA PHE A 121 -25.73 8.01 -12.24
C PHE A 121 -26.80 8.81 -11.49
N LEU A 122 -26.41 9.82 -10.72
CA LEU A 122 -27.34 10.59 -9.89
C LEU A 122 -27.74 11.93 -10.51
N GLY A 123 -27.00 12.40 -11.54
CA GLY A 123 -27.18 13.74 -12.11
C GLY A 123 -26.85 14.85 -11.10
N ILE A 124 -26.07 14.55 -10.06
CA ILE A 124 -25.71 15.50 -9.01
C ILE A 124 -24.28 15.97 -9.27
N GLU A 125 -24.08 17.29 -9.22
CA GLU A 125 -22.74 17.84 -9.27
C GLU A 125 -21.94 17.41 -8.02
N VAL A 126 -20.81 16.73 -8.24
CA VAL A 126 -19.97 16.21 -7.15
C VAL A 126 -19.52 17.30 -6.16
N GLY A 127 -19.38 18.54 -6.65
CA GLY A 127 -19.06 19.71 -5.84
C GLY A 127 -20.06 19.93 -4.70
N CYS A 128 -21.36 19.69 -4.92
CA CYS A 128 -22.38 19.87 -3.90
C CYS A 128 -22.14 18.95 -2.68
N LEU A 129 -21.84 17.66 -2.90
CA LEU A 129 -21.56 16.73 -1.82
C LEU A 129 -20.23 17.05 -1.12
N LEU A 130 -19.17 17.28 -1.89
CA LEU A 130 -17.82 17.47 -1.35
C LEU A 130 -17.65 18.82 -0.63
N MET A 131 -18.41 19.84 -1.01
CA MET A 131 -18.44 21.12 -0.31
C MET A 131 -19.32 21.11 0.94
N HIS A 132 -20.22 20.15 1.10
CA HIS A 132 -21.09 20.05 2.28
C HIS A 132 -20.32 19.59 3.53
N ASP A 133 -20.52 20.24 4.69
CA ASP A 133 -19.84 19.89 5.95
C ASP A 133 -20.29 18.52 6.49
N HIS A 134 -21.53 18.13 6.19
CA HIS A 134 -22.14 16.88 6.65
C HIS A 134 -22.64 16.04 5.47
N PRO A 135 -21.83 15.18 4.85
CA PRO A 135 -22.22 14.44 3.64
C PRO A 135 -23.55 13.68 3.75
N VAL A 136 -23.85 13.12 4.93
CA VAL A 136 -25.13 12.44 5.20
C VAL A 136 -26.30 13.43 5.25
N GLY A 137 -26.10 14.61 5.85
CA GLY A 137 -27.07 15.71 5.82
C GLY A 137 -27.42 16.13 4.39
N PHE A 138 -26.41 16.27 3.53
CA PHE A 138 -26.61 16.53 2.10
C PHE A 138 -27.51 15.48 1.42
N ALA A 139 -27.31 14.20 1.72
CA ALA A 139 -28.15 13.14 1.15
C ALA A 139 -29.62 13.26 1.61
N PHE A 140 -29.87 13.67 2.86
CA PHE A 140 -31.23 13.96 3.35
C PHE A 140 -31.84 15.22 2.71
N GLU A 141 -31.05 16.28 2.52
CA GLU A 141 -31.49 17.49 1.82
C GLU A 141 -31.87 17.18 0.37
N TRP A 142 -31.06 16.38 -0.31
CA TRP A 142 -31.38 15.89 -1.66
C TRP A 142 -32.66 15.05 -1.68
N LEU A 143 -32.86 14.17 -0.69
CA LEU A 143 -34.06 13.34 -0.57
C LEU A 143 -35.31 14.20 -0.36
N ALA A 144 -35.22 15.22 0.50
CA ALA A 144 -36.28 16.18 0.75
C ALA A 144 -36.59 17.04 -0.49
N PHE A 145 -35.57 17.41 -1.26
CA PHE A 145 -35.76 18.13 -2.51
C PHE A 145 -36.44 17.26 -3.58
N LYS A 146 -36.02 16.00 -3.71
CA LYS A 146 -36.55 15.08 -4.73
C LYS A 146 -37.98 14.61 -4.39
N TYR A 147 -38.29 14.38 -3.12
CA TYR A 147 -39.60 13.87 -2.66
C TYR A 147 -40.20 14.74 -1.55
N PRO A 148 -40.55 16.01 -1.82
CA PRO A 148 -40.87 16.99 -0.78
C PRO A 148 -42.05 16.59 0.11
N GLN A 149 -43.17 16.17 -0.49
CA GLN A 149 -44.36 15.79 0.29
C GLN A 149 -44.15 14.46 1.02
N ALA A 150 -43.65 13.44 0.33
CA ALA A 150 -43.44 12.12 0.94
C ALA A 150 -42.40 12.16 2.07
N TRP A 151 -41.34 12.96 1.93
CA TRP A 151 -40.35 13.16 2.98
C TRP A 151 -40.94 13.90 4.18
N LYS A 152 -41.70 14.96 3.94
CA LYS A 152 -42.39 15.70 5.01
C LYS A 152 -43.34 14.78 5.81
N ASP A 153 -44.17 14.02 5.11
CA ASP A 153 -45.11 13.07 5.73
C ASP A 153 -44.35 11.99 6.53
N TYR A 154 -43.23 11.52 6.00
CA TYR A 154 -42.36 10.57 6.68
C TYR A 154 -41.78 11.13 7.97
N GLU A 155 -41.21 12.35 7.95
CA GLU A 155 -40.67 13.01 9.14
C GLU A 155 -41.73 13.26 10.20
N GLU A 156 -42.92 13.73 9.81
CA GLU A 156 -44.04 13.92 10.73
C GLU A 156 -44.51 12.60 11.36
N SER A 157 -44.56 11.53 10.58
CA SER A 157 -44.90 10.19 11.09
C SER A 157 -43.85 9.70 12.11
N ARG A 158 -42.57 9.88 11.79
CA ARG A 158 -41.46 9.46 12.63
C ARG A 158 -41.39 10.27 13.93
N TYR A 159 -41.59 11.59 13.86
CA TYR A 159 -41.65 12.43 15.05
C TYR A 159 -42.75 11.96 16.02
N LYS A 160 -43.91 11.52 15.52
CA LYS A 160 -44.98 10.94 16.34
C LYS A 160 -44.59 9.58 16.92
N ASP A 161 -44.00 8.70 16.12
CA ASP A 161 -43.60 7.33 16.54
C ASP A 161 -42.47 7.33 17.59
N TYR A 162 -41.61 8.34 17.53
CA TYR A 162 -40.42 8.51 18.39
C TYR A 162 -40.57 9.65 19.41
N ALA A 163 -41.77 10.23 19.58
CA ALA A 163 -42.00 11.26 20.60
C ALA A 163 -41.61 10.76 22.00
N GLY A 164 -40.55 11.33 22.58
CA GLY A 164 -40.00 10.92 23.88
C GLY A 164 -38.92 9.83 23.83
N ARG A 165 -38.44 9.45 22.64
CA ARG A 165 -37.26 8.59 22.40
C ARG A 165 -36.20 9.36 21.62
N ASP A 166 -34.96 8.90 21.71
CA ASP A 166 -33.84 9.48 20.97
C ASP A 166 -33.98 9.14 19.47
N ASP A 167 -34.42 10.10 18.65
CA ASP A 167 -34.42 9.95 17.19
C ASP A 167 -33.07 10.42 16.64
N ASN A 168 -32.26 9.45 16.24
CA ASN A 168 -30.95 9.71 15.67
C ASN A 168 -31.00 10.50 14.34
N LEU A 169 -32.18 10.68 13.72
CA LEU A 169 -32.32 11.37 12.42
C LEU A 169 -31.77 12.80 12.46
N VAL A 170 -32.09 13.58 13.50
CA VAL A 170 -31.58 14.94 13.65
C VAL A 170 -30.06 14.94 13.78
N GLY A 171 -29.52 14.05 14.63
CA GLY A 171 -28.08 13.89 14.79
C GLY A 171 -27.37 13.44 13.51
N TRP A 172 -28.02 12.63 12.66
CA TRP A 172 -27.47 12.24 11.37
C TRP A 172 -27.48 13.38 10.34
N LYS A 173 -28.53 14.19 10.33
CA LYS A 173 -28.62 15.39 9.46
C LYS A 173 -27.56 16.43 9.82
N ASN A 174 -27.38 16.69 11.12
CA ASN A 174 -26.42 17.65 11.64
C ASN A 174 -24.97 17.11 11.68
N GLY A 175 -24.77 15.83 11.39
CA GLY A 175 -23.46 15.19 11.45
C GLY A 175 -22.92 14.96 12.85
N ASP A 176 -23.77 15.03 13.89
CA ASP A 176 -23.42 14.71 15.28
C ASP A 176 -23.00 13.24 15.42
N HIS A 177 -23.59 12.34 14.63
CA HIS A 177 -23.23 10.92 14.57
C HIS A 177 -23.34 10.39 13.14
N ILE A 178 -22.44 9.48 12.77
CA ILE A 178 -22.49 8.79 11.48
C ILE A 178 -23.39 7.55 11.64
N PRO A 179 -24.45 7.39 10.83
CA PRO A 179 -25.29 6.21 10.90
C PRO A 179 -24.52 4.93 10.56
N LYS A 180 -24.83 3.85 11.27
CA LYS A 180 -24.48 2.48 10.84
C LYS A 180 -25.27 2.13 9.59
N PHE A 181 -24.67 1.37 8.67
CA PHE A 181 -25.32 1.01 7.41
C PHE A 181 -26.62 0.22 7.60
N VAL A 182 -26.68 -0.68 8.58
CA VAL A 182 -27.90 -1.44 8.89
C VAL A 182 -29.04 -0.52 9.33
N ASN A 183 -28.75 0.48 10.15
CA ASN A 183 -29.76 1.42 10.64
C ASN A 183 -30.23 2.36 9.52
N LEU A 184 -29.29 2.79 8.67
CA LEU A 184 -29.59 3.64 7.52
C LEU A 184 -30.48 2.89 6.52
N LEU A 185 -30.14 1.64 6.20
CA LEU A 185 -30.95 0.78 5.32
C LEU A 185 -32.37 0.60 5.86
N GLY A 186 -32.53 0.29 7.15
CA GLY A 186 -33.85 0.15 7.76
C GLY A 186 -34.70 1.43 7.65
N LEU A 187 -34.07 2.61 7.82
CA LEU A 187 -34.75 3.89 7.62
C LEU A 187 -35.14 4.10 6.15
N LEU A 188 -34.22 3.87 5.22
CA LEU A 188 -34.47 4.06 3.80
C LEU A 188 -35.56 3.13 3.29
N ASP A 189 -35.60 1.87 3.72
CA ASP A 189 -36.64 0.93 3.29
C ASP A 189 -38.03 1.33 3.79
N ASP A 190 -38.13 1.79 5.05
CA ASP A 190 -39.39 2.28 5.59
C ASP A 190 -39.87 3.52 4.81
N PHE A 191 -38.96 4.46 4.51
CA PHE A 191 -39.26 5.62 3.69
C PHE A 191 -39.68 5.24 2.26
N ILE A 192 -38.86 4.46 1.54
CA ILE A 192 -39.10 4.01 0.16
C ILE A 192 -40.46 3.32 0.05
N LYS A 193 -40.79 2.44 1.00
CA LYS A 193 -42.06 1.73 1.04
C LYS A 193 -43.25 2.68 1.26
N LYS A 194 -43.15 3.60 2.23
CA LYS A 194 -44.22 4.57 2.54
C LYS A 194 -44.42 5.58 1.40
N ALA A 195 -43.34 6.00 0.77
CA ALA A 195 -43.34 6.95 -0.34
C ALA A 195 -43.77 6.32 -1.68
N GLY A 196 -43.83 5.00 -1.78
CA GLY A 196 -44.18 4.29 -3.02
C GLY A 196 -43.14 4.46 -4.13
N ILE A 197 -41.86 4.59 -3.76
CA ILE A 197 -40.75 4.78 -4.71
C ILE A 197 -40.44 3.44 -5.37
N ASP A 198 -40.28 3.44 -6.70
CA ASP A 198 -39.93 2.23 -7.45
C ASP A 198 -38.50 1.73 -7.16
N GLU A 199 -38.19 0.49 -7.53
CA GLU A 199 -36.91 -0.13 -7.17
C GLU A 199 -35.69 0.54 -7.84
N GLN A 200 -35.86 1.11 -9.04
CA GLN A 200 -34.77 1.77 -9.74
C GLN A 200 -34.42 3.10 -9.07
N GLU A 201 -35.41 3.88 -8.67
CA GLU A 201 -35.21 5.10 -7.90
C GLU A 201 -34.76 4.82 -6.47
N ALA A 202 -35.30 3.78 -5.84
CA ALA A 202 -34.88 3.31 -4.52
C ALA A 202 -33.39 2.95 -4.51
N LEU A 203 -32.89 2.34 -5.59
CA LEU A 203 -31.47 2.06 -5.76
C LEU A 203 -30.64 3.35 -5.79
N LEU A 204 -31.06 4.39 -6.53
CA LEU A 204 -30.37 5.69 -6.55
C LEU A 204 -30.27 6.29 -5.14
N VAL A 205 -31.36 6.26 -4.38
CA VAL A 205 -31.41 6.73 -2.98
C VAL A 205 -30.37 5.97 -2.15
N ARG A 206 -30.40 4.63 -2.20
CA ARG A 206 -29.47 3.80 -1.41
C ARG A 206 -28.01 4.05 -1.79
N GLU A 207 -27.69 4.21 -3.07
CA GLU A 207 -26.32 4.50 -3.52
C GLU A 207 -25.83 5.89 -3.08
N LEU A 208 -26.67 6.92 -3.15
CA LEU A 208 -26.30 8.25 -2.63
C LEU A 208 -25.98 8.20 -1.13
N PHE A 209 -26.85 7.54 -0.35
CA PHE A 209 -26.64 7.39 1.09
C PHE A 209 -25.42 6.52 1.42
N PHE A 210 -25.11 5.52 0.59
CA PHE A 210 -23.86 4.77 0.66
C PHE A 210 -22.65 5.69 0.55
N VAL A 211 -22.60 6.48 -0.53
CA VAL A 211 -21.49 7.38 -0.82
C VAL A 211 -21.35 8.43 0.29
N ALA A 212 -22.45 9.08 0.65
CA ALA A 212 -22.48 10.11 1.68
C ALA A 212 -21.98 9.62 3.04
N ARG A 213 -22.49 8.48 3.52
CA ARG A 213 -22.06 7.91 4.81
C ARG A 213 -20.59 7.47 4.73
N THR A 214 -20.18 6.81 3.64
CA THR A 214 -18.78 6.38 3.45
C THR A 214 -17.83 7.58 3.47
N LEU A 215 -18.19 8.66 2.78
CA LEU A 215 -17.45 9.92 2.80
C LEU A 215 -17.40 10.51 4.21
N ALA A 216 -18.52 10.58 4.92
CA ALA A 216 -18.54 11.07 6.30
C ALA A 216 -17.59 10.26 7.23
N ALA A 217 -17.56 8.93 7.08
CA ALA A 217 -16.65 8.07 7.84
C ALA A 217 -15.18 8.31 7.50
N LEU A 218 -14.86 8.50 6.20
CA LEU A 218 -13.53 8.87 5.74
C LEU A 218 -13.09 10.23 6.30
N LEU A 219 -13.95 11.24 6.22
CA LEU A 219 -13.67 12.57 6.75
C LEU A 219 -13.44 12.52 8.26
N LYS A 220 -14.19 11.69 9.00
CA LYS A 220 -14.01 11.53 10.44
C LYS A 220 -12.67 10.90 10.80
N VAL A 221 -12.25 9.83 10.12
CA VAL A 221 -10.97 9.18 10.42
C VAL A 221 -9.76 10.04 10.01
N THR A 222 -9.96 10.98 9.07
CA THR A 222 -8.93 11.88 8.56
C THR A 222 -9.03 13.31 9.11
N GLU A 223 -9.90 13.57 10.09
CA GLU A 223 -10.19 14.89 10.65
C GLU A 223 -8.93 15.60 11.16
N SER A 224 -8.07 14.85 11.88
CA SER A 224 -6.79 15.36 12.40
C SER A 224 -5.82 15.89 11.33
N TYR A 225 -6.02 15.52 10.06
CA TYR A 225 -5.21 15.96 8.92
C TYR A 225 -5.90 17.04 8.07
N ARG A 226 -7.12 17.47 8.44
CA ARG A 226 -7.94 18.44 7.69
C ARG A 226 -8.20 18.02 6.24
N PHE A 227 -8.39 16.73 6.00
CA PHE A 227 -8.56 16.17 4.65
C PHE A 227 -9.72 16.80 3.87
N HIS A 228 -10.82 17.14 4.54
CA HIS A 228 -11.95 17.81 3.90
C HIS A 228 -11.55 19.13 3.24
N ALA A 229 -10.74 19.94 3.93
CA ALA A 229 -10.24 21.19 3.38
C ALA A 229 -9.32 20.97 2.17
N MET A 230 -8.51 19.91 2.19
CA MET A 230 -7.67 19.52 1.05
C MET A 230 -8.51 19.15 -0.17
N VAL A 231 -9.59 18.38 0.02
CA VAL A 231 -10.52 18.01 -1.06
C VAL A 231 -11.19 19.26 -1.64
N ARG A 232 -11.67 20.18 -0.78
CA ARG A 232 -12.29 21.44 -1.22
C ARG A 232 -11.32 22.29 -2.02
N GLU A 233 -10.10 22.50 -1.52
CA GLU A 233 -9.06 23.25 -2.24
C GLU A 233 -8.73 22.61 -3.59
N ARG A 234 -8.68 21.27 -3.65
CA ARG A 234 -8.40 20.52 -4.87
C ARG A 234 -9.51 20.64 -5.92
N LEU A 235 -10.77 20.77 -5.51
CA LEU A 235 -11.88 21.01 -6.45
C LEU A 235 -11.69 22.32 -7.21
N PHE A 236 -11.21 23.38 -6.55
CA PHE A 236 -10.94 24.67 -7.18
C PHE A 236 -9.61 24.70 -7.97
N ASN A 237 -8.66 23.84 -7.61
CA ASN A 237 -7.31 23.80 -8.19
C ASN A 237 -7.00 22.49 -8.94
N SER A 238 -7.99 21.96 -9.68
CA SER A 238 -7.93 20.58 -10.20
C SER A 238 -6.82 20.28 -11.22
N GLU A 239 -6.29 21.31 -11.91
CA GLU A 239 -5.29 21.15 -12.98
C GLU A 239 -3.85 21.03 -12.46
N ARG A 240 -3.57 21.39 -11.20
CA ARG A 240 -2.18 21.41 -10.71
C ARG A 240 -1.74 20.01 -10.28
N VAL A 241 -0.91 19.34 -11.06
CA VAL A 241 -0.17 18.17 -10.55
C VAL A 241 0.80 18.66 -9.47
N VAL A 242 0.74 18.05 -8.29
CA VAL A 242 1.60 18.39 -7.16
C VAL A 242 2.58 17.25 -6.97
N ASP A 243 3.87 17.53 -7.06
CA ASP A 243 4.90 16.54 -6.77
C ASP A 243 4.89 16.21 -5.25
N PRO A 244 4.87 14.92 -4.86
CA PRO A 244 4.88 14.49 -3.47
C PRO A 244 6.04 15.05 -2.64
N ILE A 245 7.24 15.11 -3.22
CA ILE A 245 8.46 15.56 -2.55
C ILE A 245 8.44 17.08 -2.43
N GLU A 246 8.08 17.80 -3.48
CA GLU A 246 7.88 19.26 -3.42
C GLU A 246 6.86 19.61 -2.33
N ARG A 247 5.78 18.84 -2.20
CA ARG A 247 4.77 19.08 -1.17
C ARG A 247 5.29 18.84 0.24
N LEU A 248 6.05 17.75 0.45
CA LEU A 248 6.71 17.49 1.73
C LEU A 248 7.70 18.61 2.07
N GLN A 249 8.51 19.04 1.11
CA GLN A 249 9.49 20.11 1.29
C GLN A 249 8.81 21.46 1.57
N ALA A 250 7.75 21.81 0.86
CA ALA A 250 7.01 23.05 1.08
C ALA A 250 6.34 23.09 2.45
N ARG A 251 5.84 21.94 2.95
CA ARG A 251 5.21 21.84 4.27
C ARG A 251 6.23 21.75 5.40
N TYR A 252 7.41 21.23 5.11
CA TYR A 252 8.48 21.01 6.09
C TYR A 252 9.85 21.55 5.60
N PRO A 253 9.97 22.85 5.26
CA PRO A 253 11.14 23.40 4.57
C PRO A 253 12.40 23.40 5.45
N GLY A 254 12.23 23.50 6.79
CA GLY A 254 13.33 23.39 7.75
C GLY A 254 13.74 21.95 8.07
N ASN A 255 12.90 20.96 7.77
CA ASN A 255 13.21 19.57 8.11
C ASN A 255 14.28 19.01 7.22
N LEU A 256 14.25 19.17 5.89
CA LEU A 256 15.24 18.50 5.05
C LEU A 256 16.68 18.96 5.36
N HIS A 257 16.91 20.27 5.50
CA HIS A 257 18.23 20.79 5.86
C HIS A 257 18.65 20.42 7.30
N SER A 258 17.73 20.51 8.27
CA SER A 258 18.00 20.13 9.66
C SER A 258 18.22 18.63 9.83
N VAL A 259 17.41 17.81 9.17
CA VAL A 259 17.53 16.35 9.09
C VAL A 259 18.85 15.99 8.42
N MET A 260 19.16 16.50 7.23
CA MET A 260 20.43 16.26 6.55
C MET A 260 21.64 16.65 7.40
N LYS A 261 21.56 17.76 8.15
CA LYS A 261 22.60 18.16 9.10
C LYS A 261 22.74 17.17 10.27
N GLN A 262 21.62 16.71 10.83
CA GLN A 262 21.59 15.73 11.93
C GLN A 262 22.07 14.35 11.48
N VAL A 263 21.72 13.93 10.26
CA VAL A 263 22.04 12.59 9.74
C VAL A 263 23.34 12.55 8.94
N GLY A 264 23.95 13.70 8.63
CA GLY A 264 25.21 13.81 7.91
C GLY A 264 26.39 13.04 8.53
N PRO A 265 26.57 13.01 9.87
CA PRO A 265 27.55 12.13 10.50
C PRO A 265 27.31 10.64 10.23
N LEU A 266 26.05 10.19 10.33
CA LEU A 266 25.66 8.81 10.04
C LEU A 266 25.86 8.48 8.55
N TYR A 267 25.57 9.43 7.66
CA TYR A 267 25.74 9.25 6.21
C TYR A 267 27.20 8.99 5.86
N ARG A 268 28.10 9.84 6.39
CA ARG A 268 29.55 9.71 6.18
C ARG A 268 30.08 8.40 6.75
N LEU A 269 29.65 8.02 7.95
CA LEU A 269 30.05 6.76 8.58
C LEU A 269 29.58 5.55 7.76
N ASN A 270 28.32 5.54 7.30
CA ASN A 270 27.81 4.47 6.43
C ASN A 270 28.52 4.42 5.07
N ASP A 271 28.94 5.56 4.52
CA ASP A 271 29.73 5.60 3.29
C ASP A 271 31.14 5.01 3.48
N GLU A 272 31.78 5.35 4.60
CA GLU A 272 33.08 4.79 4.99
C GLU A 272 33.01 3.27 5.18
N ILE A 273 32.04 2.79 5.98
CA ILE A 273 31.79 1.36 6.19
C ILE A 273 31.52 0.66 4.86
N SER A 274 30.69 1.25 3.99
CA SER A 274 30.37 0.70 2.68
C SER A 274 31.62 0.54 1.81
N LYS A 275 32.49 1.56 1.75
CA LYS A 275 33.76 1.49 1.01
C LYS A 275 34.67 0.41 1.56
N ARG A 276 34.76 0.27 2.88
CA ARG A 276 35.56 -0.77 3.54
C ARG A 276 35.03 -2.18 3.26
N LEU A 277 33.71 -2.37 3.31
CA LEU A 277 33.09 -3.67 3.00
C LEU A 277 33.21 -4.05 1.52
N PHE A 278 32.90 -3.15 0.60
CA PHE A 278 32.76 -3.51 -0.82
C PHE A 278 34.00 -3.26 -1.68
N SER A 279 34.89 -2.34 -1.29
CA SER A 279 35.99 -1.88 -2.14
C SER A 279 37.39 -2.08 -1.54
N ASN A 280 37.52 -2.29 -0.23
CA ASN A 280 38.83 -2.45 0.40
C ASN A 280 39.42 -3.85 0.11
N PRO A 281 40.63 -3.97 -0.44
CA PRO A 281 41.29 -5.26 -0.65
C PRO A 281 41.80 -5.90 0.65
N ASN A 282 41.98 -5.14 1.74
CA ASN A 282 42.35 -5.70 3.04
C ASN A 282 41.16 -6.46 3.65
N ARG A 283 41.35 -7.74 3.93
CA ARG A 283 40.34 -8.66 4.47
C ARG A 283 40.74 -9.28 5.81
N SER A 284 41.74 -8.72 6.49
CA SER A 284 42.22 -9.23 7.78
C SER A 284 41.16 -9.18 8.90
N GLU A 285 41.37 -9.99 9.93
CA GLU A 285 40.52 -10.00 11.14
C GLU A 285 40.46 -8.63 11.83
N ASN A 286 41.59 -7.92 11.92
CA ASN A 286 41.65 -6.56 12.46
C ASN A 286 40.77 -5.57 11.68
N GLU A 287 40.68 -5.73 10.36
CA GLU A 287 39.77 -4.92 9.53
C GLU A 287 38.31 -5.27 9.83
N ALA A 288 37.99 -6.55 9.99
CA ALA A 288 36.65 -7.01 10.35
C ALA A 288 36.19 -6.43 11.69
N GLU A 289 37.04 -6.47 12.73
CA GLU A 289 36.78 -5.89 14.06
C GLU A 289 36.59 -4.37 13.98
N SER A 290 37.46 -3.68 13.25
CA SER A 290 37.36 -2.22 13.10
C SER A 290 36.07 -1.79 12.38
N ILE A 291 35.59 -2.57 11.39
CA ILE A 291 34.29 -2.31 10.76
C ILE A 291 33.15 -2.57 11.74
N ASP A 292 33.25 -3.61 12.58
CA ASP A 292 32.25 -3.93 13.61
C ASP A 292 32.06 -2.76 14.59
N GLU A 293 33.17 -2.21 15.11
CA GLU A 293 33.17 -1.04 15.99
C GLU A 293 32.48 0.18 15.34
N GLN A 294 32.76 0.43 14.05
CA GLN A 294 32.11 1.51 13.31
C GLN A 294 30.61 1.26 13.12
N LEU A 295 30.20 0.02 12.86
CA LEU A 295 28.78 -0.34 12.76
C LEU A 295 28.07 -0.16 14.11
N VAL A 296 28.68 -0.52 15.23
CA VAL A 296 28.13 -0.29 16.58
C VAL A 296 27.93 1.21 16.83
N ARG A 297 28.90 2.03 16.41
CA ARG A 297 28.78 3.50 16.46
C ARG A 297 27.65 4.01 15.58
N ALA A 298 27.50 3.47 14.37
CA ALA A 298 26.42 3.84 13.45
C ALA A 298 25.04 3.47 14.02
N GLU A 299 24.90 2.29 14.63
CA GLU A 299 23.67 1.85 15.30
C GLU A 299 23.32 2.76 16.49
N THR A 300 24.32 3.16 17.28
CA THR A 300 24.15 4.13 18.36
C THR A 300 23.65 5.48 17.84
N LEU A 301 24.20 5.96 16.72
CA LEU A 301 23.71 7.18 16.07
C LEU A 301 22.28 7.01 15.56
N CYS A 302 21.93 5.86 14.99
CA CYS A 302 20.54 5.56 14.60
C CYS A 302 19.58 5.63 15.80
N ASP A 303 20.00 5.14 16.96
CA ASP A 303 19.20 5.20 18.19
C ASP A 303 19.00 6.64 18.69
N GLN A 304 20.02 7.48 18.59
CA GLN A 304 19.93 8.92 18.90
C GLN A 304 19.01 9.66 17.92
N LEU A 305 18.95 9.18 16.67
CA LEU A 305 18.16 9.74 15.58
C LEU A 305 16.77 9.09 15.43
N LYS A 306 16.25 8.38 16.43
CA LYS A 306 14.93 7.69 16.35
C LYS A 306 13.75 8.56 15.91
N GLY A 307 13.79 9.87 16.18
CA GLY A 307 12.80 10.84 15.72
C GLY A 307 12.93 11.28 14.25
N VAL A 308 14.03 10.89 13.59
CA VAL A 308 14.40 11.23 12.22
C VAL A 308 14.55 9.93 11.44
N ASN A 309 13.48 9.54 10.74
CA ASN A 309 13.31 8.24 10.14
C ASN A 309 14.15 8.02 8.86
N ALA A 310 15.45 8.35 8.87
CA ALA A 310 16.18 8.56 7.63
C ALA A 310 17.07 7.41 7.15
N MET A 311 17.75 6.68 8.04
CA MET A 311 18.92 5.92 7.56
C MET A 311 19.29 4.65 8.32
N TRP A 312 18.51 4.26 9.32
CA TRP A 312 18.80 3.03 10.06
C TRP A 312 18.86 1.80 9.14
N TRP A 313 18.04 1.79 8.08
CA TRP A 313 18.02 0.73 7.08
C TRP A 313 19.37 0.56 6.37
N ARG A 314 20.11 1.65 6.11
CA ARG A 314 21.43 1.56 5.44
C ARG A 314 22.44 0.92 6.38
N THR A 315 22.44 1.35 7.64
CA THR A 315 23.28 0.75 8.70
C THR A 315 22.95 -0.73 8.89
N THR A 316 21.67 -1.09 8.97
CA THR A 316 21.21 -2.47 9.13
C THR A 316 21.59 -3.33 7.92
N ARG A 317 21.52 -2.80 6.69
CA ARG A 317 22.00 -3.51 5.50
C ARG A 317 23.51 -3.75 5.57
N LEU A 318 24.30 -2.74 5.92
CA LEU A 318 25.76 -2.88 6.06
C LEU A 318 26.11 -3.89 7.17
N ARG A 319 25.37 -3.91 8.27
CA ARG A 319 25.47 -4.92 9.33
C ARG A 319 25.19 -6.33 8.81
N ALA A 320 24.13 -6.50 8.01
CA ALA A 320 23.81 -7.79 7.38
C ALA A 320 24.94 -8.27 6.48
N VAL A 321 25.50 -7.39 5.65
CA VAL A 321 26.63 -7.69 4.76
C VAL A 321 27.88 -8.02 5.55
N TRP A 322 28.19 -7.28 6.62
CA TRP A 322 29.33 -7.59 7.49
C TRP A 322 29.18 -8.99 8.12
N PHE A 323 27.98 -9.38 8.56
CA PHE A 323 27.73 -10.74 9.02
C PHE A 323 27.96 -11.79 7.92
N LEU A 324 27.57 -11.52 6.67
CA LEU A 324 27.86 -12.42 5.54
C LEU A 324 29.36 -12.55 5.30
N CYS A 325 30.08 -11.44 5.21
CA CYS A 325 31.53 -11.39 5.01
C CYS A 325 32.29 -12.13 6.12
N SER A 326 31.70 -12.19 7.32
CA SER A 326 32.22 -12.91 8.50
C SER A 326 31.76 -14.36 8.60
N GLY A 327 31.03 -14.89 7.61
CA GLY A 327 30.51 -16.27 7.60
C GLY A 327 29.30 -16.50 8.52
N ARG A 328 28.73 -15.44 9.12
CA ARG A 328 27.61 -15.49 10.08
C ARG A 328 26.26 -15.34 9.37
N VAL A 329 25.96 -16.25 8.45
CA VAL A 329 24.81 -16.16 7.53
C VAL A 329 23.46 -16.09 8.24
N ALA A 330 23.31 -16.83 9.35
CA ALA A 330 22.08 -16.84 10.14
C ALA A 330 21.78 -15.47 10.79
N GLU A 331 22.81 -14.73 11.18
CA GLU A 331 22.67 -13.36 11.73
C GLU A 331 22.34 -12.37 10.61
N ALA A 332 23.00 -12.48 9.46
CA ALA A 332 22.67 -11.68 8.28
C ALA A 332 21.18 -11.81 7.89
N ARG A 333 20.65 -13.04 7.91
CA ARG A 333 19.22 -13.30 7.65
C ARG A 333 18.29 -12.54 8.62
N LYS A 334 18.65 -12.45 9.90
CA LYS A 334 17.84 -11.71 10.90
C LYS A 334 17.80 -10.22 10.56
N GLU A 335 18.94 -9.64 10.16
CA GLU A 335 19.01 -8.23 9.76
C GLU A 335 18.24 -7.97 8.45
N TYR A 336 18.34 -8.85 7.44
CA TYR A 336 17.52 -8.73 6.23
C TYR A 336 16.02 -8.82 6.51
N ARG A 337 15.59 -9.71 7.42
CA ARG A 337 14.19 -9.77 7.87
C ARG A 337 13.76 -8.45 8.50
N ARG A 338 14.61 -7.84 9.35
CA ARG A 338 14.33 -6.55 9.98
C ARG A 338 14.19 -5.41 8.95
N LEU A 339 14.97 -5.42 7.87
CA LEU A 339 14.87 -4.43 6.78
C LEU A 339 13.58 -4.56 5.99
N PHE A 340 13.16 -5.80 5.75
CA PHE A 340 12.09 -6.12 4.83
C PHE A 340 10.74 -5.50 5.22
N ASP A 341 10.43 -5.49 6.51
CA ASP A 341 9.21 -4.88 7.06
C ASP A 341 9.12 -3.36 6.78
N PHE A 342 10.24 -2.71 6.47
CA PHE A 342 10.37 -1.26 6.34
C PHE A 342 10.62 -0.78 4.92
N VAL A 343 11.53 -1.44 4.19
CA VAL A 343 12.12 -0.96 2.93
C VAL A 343 11.07 -0.73 1.81
N PHE A 344 9.97 -1.48 1.81
CA PHE A 344 8.89 -1.37 0.82
C PHE A 344 8.03 -0.11 0.96
N TYR A 345 8.07 0.55 2.11
CA TYR A 345 7.20 1.69 2.45
C TYR A 345 7.99 3.00 2.60
N VAL A 346 9.17 3.07 1.99
CA VAL A 346 10.08 4.24 2.05
C VAL A 346 10.39 4.79 0.64
N GLY A 347 10.21 3.99 -0.42
CA GLY A 347 10.45 4.43 -1.81
C GLY A 347 11.93 4.63 -2.16
N MET A 348 12.76 3.59 -2.02
CA MET A 348 14.23 3.73 -2.11
C MET A 348 14.83 3.18 -3.40
N GLU A 349 15.89 3.85 -3.88
CA GLU A 349 16.68 3.47 -5.06
C GLU A 349 17.30 2.07 -4.93
N ASP A 350 17.72 1.67 -3.72
CA ASP A 350 18.36 0.38 -3.44
C ASP A 350 17.38 -0.78 -3.15
N LEU A 351 16.07 -0.58 -3.24
CA LEU A 351 15.08 -1.57 -2.82
C LEU A 351 15.23 -2.92 -3.56
N ASP A 352 15.44 -2.89 -4.88
CA ASP A 352 15.58 -4.11 -5.68
C ASP A 352 16.84 -4.89 -5.32
N ARG A 353 17.94 -4.16 -5.07
CA ARG A 353 19.19 -4.76 -4.59
C ARG A 353 19.00 -5.42 -3.23
N ILE A 354 18.42 -4.71 -2.25
CA ILE A 354 18.17 -5.25 -0.90
C ILE A 354 17.26 -6.48 -0.97
N TYR A 355 16.24 -6.43 -1.83
CA TYR A 355 15.32 -7.53 -2.04
C TYR A 355 16.02 -8.78 -2.59
N HIS A 356 16.87 -8.62 -3.60
CA HIS A 356 17.64 -9.74 -4.16
C HIS A 356 18.70 -10.29 -3.21
N GLU A 357 19.38 -9.41 -2.46
CA GLU A 357 20.29 -9.83 -1.39
C GLU A 357 19.56 -10.71 -0.36
N ALA A 358 18.36 -10.31 0.07
CA ALA A 358 17.56 -11.07 1.02
C ALA A 358 17.12 -12.45 0.47
N LEU A 359 16.73 -12.53 -0.80
CA LEU A 359 16.36 -13.81 -1.46
C LEU A 359 17.54 -14.78 -1.49
N VAL A 360 18.70 -14.29 -1.91
CA VAL A 360 19.94 -15.05 -1.99
C VAL A 360 20.37 -15.59 -0.62
N VAL A 361 20.33 -14.73 0.41
CA VAL A 361 20.64 -15.14 1.80
C VAL A 361 19.62 -16.15 2.32
N GLY A 362 18.34 -15.96 1.99
CA GLY A 362 17.28 -16.92 2.33
C GLY A 362 17.49 -18.28 1.67
N GLY A 363 17.93 -18.30 0.40
CA GLY A 363 18.22 -19.51 -0.37
C GLY A 363 19.36 -20.33 0.23
N VAL A 364 20.45 -19.66 0.64
CA VAL A 364 21.60 -20.30 1.28
C VAL A 364 21.29 -20.85 2.67
N CYS A 365 20.48 -20.15 3.47
CA CYS A 365 20.20 -20.53 4.85
C CYS A 365 19.03 -21.52 5.03
N ASP A 366 18.51 -22.13 3.95
CA ASP A 366 17.27 -22.93 3.94
C ASP A 366 16.11 -22.25 4.70
N GLY A 367 15.98 -20.94 4.48
CA GLY A 367 15.01 -20.10 5.18
C GLY A 367 13.64 -20.13 4.52
N ARG A 368 13.03 -21.29 4.27
CA ARG A 368 11.77 -21.39 3.49
C ARG A 368 10.65 -20.46 3.97
N VAL A 369 10.51 -20.28 5.28
CA VAL A 369 9.54 -19.34 5.85
C VAL A 369 9.88 -17.90 5.43
N PHE A 370 11.14 -17.50 5.53
CA PHE A 370 11.59 -16.17 5.12
C PHE A 370 11.45 -15.97 3.60
N LEU A 371 11.82 -16.96 2.79
CA LEU A 371 11.66 -16.92 1.33
C LEU A 371 10.18 -16.79 0.93
N ARG A 372 9.28 -17.51 1.60
CA ARG A 372 7.84 -17.37 1.39
C ARG A 372 7.35 -15.95 1.70
N GLU A 373 7.81 -15.38 2.81
CA GLU A 373 7.50 -13.99 3.17
C GLU A 373 8.00 -13.01 2.10
N LEU A 374 9.23 -13.19 1.62
CA LEU A 374 9.83 -12.40 0.54
C LEU A 374 9.06 -12.51 -0.76
N LYS A 375 8.63 -13.72 -1.14
CA LYS A 375 7.84 -13.98 -2.35
C LYS A 375 6.46 -13.32 -2.26
N ASN A 376 5.76 -13.49 -1.13
CA ASN A 376 4.43 -12.92 -0.94
C ASN A 376 4.39 -11.38 -1.06
N ILE A 377 5.30 -10.68 -0.38
CA ILE A 377 5.40 -9.23 -0.53
C ILE A 377 5.97 -8.85 -1.89
N GLY A 378 6.87 -9.64 -2.46
CA GLY A 378 7.35 -9.47 -3.83
C GLY A 378 6.21 -9.45 -4.85
N MET A 379 5.24 -10.38 -4.73
CA MET A 379 4.06 -10.43 -5.59
C MET A 379 3.15 -9.21 -5.38
N LEU A 380 2.90 -8.80 -4.13
CA LEU A 380 2.08 -7.61 -3.84
C LEU A 380 2.68 -6.37 -4.51
N PHE A 381 3.99 -6.19 -4.40
CA PHE A 381 4.68 -5.05 -4.99
C PHE A 381 5.12 -5.28 -6.46
N GLY A 382 4.62 -6.30 -7.15
CA GLY A 382 4.88 -6.54 -8.58
C GLY A 382 6.36 -6.81 -8.93
N ARG A 383 7.14 -7.32 -7.97
CA ARG A 383 8.53 -7.79 -8.14
C ARG A 383 8.63 -9.28 -8.41
N TYR A 384 7.54 -10.00 -8.14
CA TYR A 384 7.34 -11.39 -8.55
C TYR A 384 6.08 -11.48 -9.37
N ALA A 385 6.08 -12.36 -10.37
CA ALA A 385 4.88 -12.70 -11.11
C ALA A 385 3.84 -13.31 -10.17
N GLU A 386 2.56 -13.01 -10.42
CA GLU A 386 1.47 -13.72 -9.77
C GLU A 386 1.57 -15.21 -10.11
N PRO A 387 1.17 -16.11 -9.20
CA PRO A 387 1.18 -17.54 -9.49
C PRO A 387 0.26 -17.78 -10.69
N ILE A 388 0.85 -18.17 -11.83
CA ILE A 388 0.06 -18.65 -12.96
C ILE A 388 -0.58 -19.96 -12.47
N GLU A 389 -1.89 -20.12 -12.65
CA GLU A 389 -2.55 -21.43 -12.52
C GLU A 389 -2.00 -22.35 -13.62
N ALA A 390 -0.76 -22.82 -13.45
CA ALA A 390 -0.15 -23.75 -14.36
C ALA A 390 -0.88 -25.08 -14.20
N GLN A 391 -1.73 -25.41 -15.18
CA GLN A 391 -2.48 -26.67 -15.25
C GLN A 391 -1.58 -27.92 -15.13
N ASN A 392 -0.26 -27.75 -15.29
CA ASN A 392 0.73 -28.83 -15.40
C ASN A 392 1.75 -28.91 -14.25
N SER A 393 1.66 -28.07 -13.21
CA SER A 393 2.46 -28.25 -11.99
C SER A 393 1.80 -29.29 -11.08
N LYS A 394 2.51 -30.37 -10.71
CA LYS A 394 1.99 -31.38 -9.75
C LYS A 394 1.72 -30.78 -8.36
N ALA A 395 2.26 -29.61 -8.04
CA ALA A 395 2.00 -28.86 -6.81
C ALA A 395 0.75 -27.94 -6.91
N SER A 396 0.40 -27.46 -8.12
CA SER A 396 -0.69 -26.50 -8.34
C SER A 396 -2.08 -27.07 -8.01
N LYS A 397 -2.25 -28.39 -8.05
CA LYS A 397 -3.55 -29.03 -7.75
C LYS A 397 -3.86 -29.14 -6.25
N LYS A 398 -2.87 -28.98 -5.36
CA LYS A 398 -3.07 -29.13 -3.90
C LYS A 398 -2.79 -27.87 -3.09
N HIS A 399 -1.95 -26.96 -3.58
CA HIS A 399 -1.50 -25.79 -2.83
C HIS A 399 -1.79 -24.51 -3.61
N LYS A 400 -2.89 -23.83 -3.24
CA LYS A 400 -3.30 -22.51 -3.77
C LYS A 400 -2.55 -21.37 -3.07
N THR A 401 -1.30 -21.59 -2.69
CA THR A 401 -0.49 -20.64 -1.90
C THR A 401 0.86 -20.45 -2.54
N ALA A 402 1.50 -19.31 -2.28
CA ALA A 402 2.88 -18.99 -2.64
C ALA A 402 3.90 -19.93 -1.97
N GLU A 403 3.83 -21.23 -2.28
CA GLU A 403 4.82 -22.19 -1.83
C GLU A 403 6.15 -21.93 -2.53
N ILE A 404 7.22 -22.15 -1.79
CA ILE A 404 8.59 -22.03 -2.28
C ILE A 404 8.99 -23.40 -2.81
N GLU A 405 9.14 -23.49 -4.13
CA GLU A 405 9.55 -24.71 -4.80
C GLU A 405 11.05 -24.94 -4.64
N ASP A 406 11.47 -26.21 -4.64
CA ASP A 406 12.88 -26.57 -4.39
C ASP A 406 13.83 -25.95 -5.43
N TRP A 407 13.38 -25.83 -6.68
CA TRP A 407 14.18 -25.19 -7.72
C TRP A 407 14.35 -23.68 -7.47
N GLU A 408 13.38 -23.01 -6.84
CA GLU A 408 13.48 -21.57 -6.51
C GLU A 408 14.57 -21.35 -5.46
N VAL A 409 14.60 -22.20 -4.42
CA VAL A 409 15.64 -22.17 -3.38
C VAL A 409 17.03 -22.36 -3.99
N VAL A 410 17.17 -23.37 -4.86
CA VAL A 410 18.42 -23.66 -5.55
C VAL A 410 18.83 -22.52 -6.48
N HIS A 411 17.88 -21.94 -7.21
CA HIS A 411 18.13 -20.83 -8.11
C HIS A 411 18.68 -19.61 -7.35
N TRP A 412 18.05 -19.19 -6.25
CA TRP A 412 18.55 -18.09 -5.43
C TRP A 412 19.87 -18.41 -4.73
N ALA A 413 20.07 -19.64 -4.28
CA ALA A 413 21.36 -20.04 -3.71
C ALA A 413 22.49 -19.98 -4.76
N ASN A 414 22.20 -20.32 -6.02
CA ASN A 414 23.18 -20.29 -7.11
C ASN A 414 23.54 -18.87 -7.57
N THR A 415 22.68 -17.87 -7.34
CA THR A 415 22.99 -16.47 -7.62
C THR A 415 23.78 -15.80 -6.48
N PHE A 416 24.10 -16.52 -5.40
CA PHE A 416 24.82 -15.98 -4.25
C PHE A 416 26.16 -15.34 -4.61
N GLU A 417 27.02 -16.07 -5.35
CA GLU A 417 28.35 -15.56 -5.70
C GLU A 417 28.31 -14.34 -6.63
N GLN A 418 27.20 -14.10 -7.34
CA GLN A 418 27.02 -12.92 -8.20
C GLN A 418 26.81 -11.65 -7.37
N LEU A 419 26.05 -11.75 -6.26
CA LEU A 419 25.80 -10.62 -5.35
C LEU A 419 26.89 -10.48 -4.29
N PHE A 420 27.46 -11.61 -3.85
CA PHE A 420 28.47 -11.67 -2.79
C PHE A 420 29.70 -12.48 -3.24
N PRO A 421 30.56 -11.90 -4.09
CA PRO A 421 31.76 -12.59 -4.57
C PRO A 421 32.72 -12.91 -3.42
N LYS A 422 33.54 -13.96 -3.61
CA LYS A 422 34.50 -14.47 -2.61
C LYS A 422 35.46 -13.40 -2.09
N ALA A 423 35.79 -12.41 -2.92
CA ALA A 423 36.65 -11.28 -2.57
C ALA A 423 36.06 -10.35 -1.48
N LEU A 424 34.78 -10.48 -1.13
CA LEU A 424 34.16 -9.74 -0.04
C LEU A 424 34.38 -10.37 1.34
N PHE A 425 34.78 -11.64 1.41
CA PHE A 425 34.88 -12.37 2.67
C PHE A 425 36.19 -12.05 3.39
N PHE A 426 36.14 -12.01 4.73
CA PHE A 426 37.34 -11.83 5.55
C PHE A 426 38.23 -13.09 5.53
N ASP A 427 39.52 -12.89 5.80
CA ASP A 427 40.52 -13.95 5.79
C ASP A 427 40.13 -15.09 6.75
N GLY A 428 40.30 -16.33 6.30
CA GLY A 428 39.92 -17.51 7.08
C GLY A 428 38.42 -17.86 7.05
N VAL A 429 37.56 -16.99 6.51
CA VAL A 429 36.14 -17.30 6.30
C VAL A 429 35.99 -18.14 5.04
N LYS A 430 35.43 -19.35 5.18
CA LYS A 430 35.09 -20.17 4.02
C LYS A 430 33.95 -19.50 3.26
N PRO A 431 34.13 -19.18 1.97
CA PRO A 431 33.03 -18.66 1.17
C PRO A 431 31.87 -19.62 1.22
N ILE A 432 30.69 -19.05 1.39
CA ILE A 432 29.44 -19.78 1.26
C ILE A 432 29.35 -20.23 -0.19
N THR A 433 29.68 -21.49 -0.42
CA THR A 433 29.47 -22.16 -1.70
C THR A 433 28.12 -22.86 -1.62
N SER A 434 27.35 -22.86 -2.71
CA SER A 434 26.07 -23.58 -2.76
C SER A 434 26.32 -25.06 -2.42
N GLY A 435 25.93 -25.41 -1.20
CA GLY A 435 26.35 -26.62 -0.51
C GLY A 435 25.33 -27.74 -0.55
N THR A 436 24.60 -27.92 -1.65
CA THR A 436 23.98 -29.20 -1.99
C THR A 436 23.69 -29.22 -3.48
N LYS A 437 24.26 -30.20 -4.18
CA LYS A 437 23.75 -30.67 -5.47
C LYS A 437 22.32 -31.19 -5.27
N LEU A 438 21.34 -30.31 -5.11
CA LEU A 438 19.99 -30.63 -5.59
C LEU A 438 20.16 -30.63 -7.11
N LYS A 439 20.40 -31.84 -7.66
CA LYS A 439 20.25 -32.06 -9.09
C LYS A 439 18.88 -31.47 -9.42
N CYS A 440 18.83 -30.32 -10.10
CA CYS A 440 17.66 -30.02 -10.89
C CYS A 440 17.42 -31.29 -11.68
N GLY A 441 16.29 -31.96 -11.45
CA GLY A 441 15.85 -32.99 -12.38
C GLY A 441 15.92 -32.32 -13.73
N THR A 442 16.79 -32.82 -14.59
CA THR A 442 16.90 -32.37 -15.96
C THR A 442 15.49 -32.47 -16.52
N LEU A 443 14.81 -31.34 -16.71
CA LEU A 443 13.72 -31.31 -17.67
C LEU A 443 14.41 -31.64 -19.00
N PRO A 444 14.06 -32.75 -19.67
CA PRO A 444 14.59 -33.03 -20.98
C PRO A 444 13.95 -32.02 -21.92
N LEU A 445 14.53 -30.82 -22.04
CA LEU A 445 14.34 -30.03 -23.24
C LEU A 445 15.13 -30.76 -24.31
N GLY A 446 14.44 -31.62 -25.05
CA GLY A 446 14.96 -32.24 -26.25
C GLY A 446 15.34 -31.17 -27.27
N PRO A 447 16.23 -31.47 -28.24
CA PRO A 447 16.72 -30.51 -29.23
C PRO A 447 15.63 -29.89 -30.13
N ASP A 448 14.39 -30.38 -30.06
CA ASP A 448 13.34 -30.11 -31.07
C ASP A 448 12.26 -29.10 -30.64
N GLU A 449 12.38 -28.43 -29.48
CA GLU A 449 11.43 -27.37 -29.07
C GLU A 449 11.98 -25.93 -29.19
N LEU A 450 13.07 -25.73 -29.92
CA LEU A 450 13.52 -24.40 -30.38
C LEU A 450 12.98 -24.11 -31.79
N SER A 451 11.66 -23.94 -31.90
CA SER A 451 11.07 -23.22 -33.02
C SER A 451 9.76 -22.54 -32.62
N LEU A 452 9.86 -21.52 -31.78
CA LEU A 452 8.95 -20.40 -31.88
C LEU A 452 9.78 -19.22 -32.41
N THR A 453 9.71 -19.06 -33.72
CA THR A 453 10.11 -17.84 -34.42
C THR A 453 9.43 -16.66 -33.73
N ILE A 454 10.25 -15.74 -33.22
CA ILE A 454 9.80 -14.40 -32.84
C ILE A 454 9.42 -13.71 -34.15
N GLU A 455 8.17 -13.88 -34.57
CA GLU A 455 7.55 -13.00 -35.56
C GLU A 455 6.87 -11.84 -34.80
N ASP A 456 7.48 -10.66 -34.98
CA ASP A 456 6.91 -9.32 -34.83
C ASP A 456 6.13 -9.00 -33.53
N PHE A 457 6.84 -8.87 -32.42
CA PHE A 457 6.41 -7.94 -31.35
C PHE A 457 7.07 -6.57 -31.57
N ARG A 458 6.44 -5.73 -32.40
CA ARG A 458 6.72 -4.29 -32.41
C ARG A 458 6.10 -3.66 -31.17
N PRO A 459 6.86 -3.02 -30.27
CA PRO A 459 6.27 -2.25 -29.19
C PRO A 459 5.40 -1.13 -29.79
N ALA A 460 4.21 -0.92 -29.23
CA ALA A 460 3.37 0.20 -29.60
C ALA A 460 4.09 1.51 -29.29
N THR A 461 4.55 2.20 -30.34
CA THR A 461 4.92 3.62 -30.28
C THR A 461 3.67 4.42 -29.93
N THR A 462 3.51 4.76 -28.66
CA THR A 462 2.57 5.80 -28.25
C THR A 462 3.12 7.13 -28.75
N GLN A 463 2.34 7.75 -29.63
CA GLN A 463 2.59 9.05 -30.20
C GLN A 463 2.66 10.12 -29.10
N LEU A 464 3.87 10.62 -28.83
CA LEU A 464 4.03 11.96 -28.29
C LEU A 464 3.61 12.95 -29.39
N LYS A 465 2.40 13.50 -29.25
CA LYS A 465 1.96 14.64 -30.07
C LYS A 465 2.84 15.84 -29.72
N ASN A 466 3.69 16.20 -30.68
CA ASN A 466 4.32 17.51 -30.78
C ASN A 466 3.26 18.62 -30.67
N VAL A 467 3.48 19.56 -29.74
CA VAL A 467 2.83 20.87 -29.75
C VAL A 467 3.96 21.91 -29.77
N GLY A 468 4.15 22.55 -30.95
CA GLY A 468 4.85 23.83 -31.21
C GLY A 468 6.28 24.01 -30.66
N GLY A 469 7.35 24.11 -31.45
CA GLY A 469 7.46 24.82 -32.72
C GLY A 469 7.64 26.32 -32.50
N LYS A 470 8.84 26.77 -32.11
CA LYS A 470 9.39 28.07 -32.53
C LYS A 470 10.92 28.00 -32.62
N GLU A 471 11.38 28.10 -33.85
CA GLU A 471 12.78 28.22 -34.25
C GLU A 471 13.37 29.54 -33.74
N LEU A 472 14.63 29.51 -33.33
CA LEU A 472 15.52 30.68 -33.35
C LEU A 472 16.73 30.30 -34.22
N ARG A 473 16.74 30.84 -35.44
CA ARG A 473 17.96 31.09 -36.22
C ARG A 473 18.18 32.60 -36.24
N HIS A 474 19.21 33.06 -35.55
CA HIS A 474 20.37 33.78 -36.10
C HIS A 474 21.33 34.13 -34.97
#